data_AF-A0A7J9JRW6-F1
#
_entry.id   AF-A0A7J9JRW6-F1
#
_cell.length_a   1.000
_cell.length_b   1.000
_cell.length_c   1.000
_cell.angle_alpha   90.00
_cell.angle_beta   90.00
_cell.angle_gamma   90.00
#
_symmetry.space_group_name_H-M   'P 1'
#
loop_
_entity.id
_entity.type
_entity.pdbx_description
1 polymer ?
#
loop_
_entity_poly.entity_id
_entity_poly.type
_entity_poly.pdbx_seq_one_letter_code
_entity_poly.pdbx_strand_id
1 'polypeptide(L)' 'MVPVEAFVPFDKGELLSTIHQVGMVEKTEYTENGTFVKAFVPLRFARLLTPMRQLCKS' A
#
# COMPACT_ATOMS: atom_id res chain seq x y z
N MET A 1 0.05 11.44 -9.43
CA MET A 1 -0.11 10.32 -8.47
C MET A 1 0.37 9.06 -9.17
N VAL A 2 0.87 8.05 -8.46
CA VAL A 2 1.40 6.81 -9.04
C VAL A 2 0.67 5.61 -8.43
N PRO A 3 0.33 4.58 -9.25
CA PRO A 3 -0.27 3.37 -8.73
C PRO A 3 0.76 2.58 -7.91
N VAL A 4 0.34 2.12 -6.76
CA VAL A 4 1.12 1.29 -5.84
C VAL A 4 0.28 0.11 -5.40
N GLU A 5 0.89 -1.06 -5.50
CA GLU A 5 0.40 -2.31 -4.91
C GLU A 5 1.35 -2.65 -3.76
N ALA A 6 0.81 -2.69 -2.56
CA ALA A 6 1.58 -2.95 -1.35
C ALA A 6 0.86 -3.96 -0.46
N PHE A 7 1.64 -4.87 0.12
CA PHE A 7 1.15 -5.75 1.16
C PHE A 7 1.51 -5.15 2.53
N VAL A 8 0.49 -4.79 3.30
CA VAL A 8 0.64 -4.17 4.62
C VAL A 8 0.31 -5.22 5.68
N PRO A 9 1.30 -5.78 6.40
CA PRO A 9 1.02 -6.69 7.51
C PRO A 9 0.27 -5.95 8.63
N PHE A 10 -0.53 -6.67 9.42
CA PHE A 10 -1.35 -6.07 10.50
C PHE A 10 -0.53 -5.29 11.53
N ASP A 11 0.72 -5.70 11.75
CA ASP A 11 1.69 -5.02 12.61
C ASP A 11 2.02 -3.59 12.14
N LYS A 12 1.72 -3.26 10.87
CA LYS A 12 2.02 -1.96 10.23
C LYS A 12 0.77 -1.21 9.79
N GLY A 13 -0.30 -1.28 10.57
CA GLY A 13 -1.58 -0.60 10.29
C GLY A 13 -1.49 0.92 10.08
N GLU A 14 -0.52 1.59 10.69
CA GLU A 14 -0.31 3.05 10.50
C GLU A 14 -0.03 3.42 9.03
N LEU A 15 0.65 2.55 8.28
CA LEU A 15 0.90 2.77 6.85
C LEU A 15 -0.39 2.65 6.03
N LEU A 16 -1.27 1.72 6.38
CA LEU A 16 -2.59 1.59 5.75
C LEU A 16 -3.42 2.84 6.01
N SER A 17 -3.47 3.32 7.26
CA SER A 17 -4.13 4.58 7.60
C SER A 17 -3.56 5.75 6.81
N THR A 18 -2.25 5.81 6.66
CA THR A 18 -1.61 6.89 5.90
C THR A 18 -1.97 6.84 4.42
N ILE A 19 -2.02 5.65 3.81
CA ILE A 19 -2.48 5.46 2.43
C ILE A 19 -3.94 5.91 2.26
N HIS A 20 -4.80 5.62 3.25
CA HIS A 20 -6.19 6.10 3.27
C HIS A 20 -6.30 7.62 3.43
N GLN A 21 -5.36 8.26 4.15
CA GLN A 21 -5.39 9.70 4.40
C GLN A 21 -4.80 10.54 3.26
N VAL A 22 -3.71 10.08 2.63
CA VAL A 22 -2.95 10.86 1.63
C VAL A 22 -3.10 10.34 0.20
N GLY A 23 -3.61 9.12 0.04
CA GLY A 23 -3.77 8.44 -1.23
C GLY A 23 -5.23 8.17 -1.56
N MET A 24 -5.45 7.72 -2.79
CA MET A 24 -6.74 7.25 -3.26
C MET A 24 -6.68 5.72 -3.34
N VAL A 25 -7.43 5.04 -2.48
CA VAL A 25 -7.48 3.59 -2.43
C VAL A 25 -8.42 3.08 -3.51
N GLU A 26 -7.91 2.26 -4.43
CA GLU A 26 -8.74 1.58 -5.44
C GLU A 26 -9.30 0.28 -4.90
N LYS A 27 -8.46 -0.54 -4.25
CA LYS A 27 -8.85 -1.85 -3.75
C LYS A 27 -8.12 -2.16 -2.46
N THR A 28 -8.84 -2.73 -1.50
CA THR A 28 -8.29 -3.35 -0.29
C THR A 28 -8.73 -4.79 -0.24
N GLU A 29 -7.79 -5.69 0.05
CA GLU A 29 -8.03 -7.11 0.16
C GLU A 29 -7.39 -7.60 1.45
N TYR A 30 -8.22 -8.05 2.39
CA TYR A 30 -7.78 -8.50 3.69
C TYR A 30 -7.46 -10.00 3.61
N THR A 31 -6.27 -10.37 4.04
CA THR A 31 -5.80 -11.76 4.11
C THR A 31 -5.43 -12.11 5.55
N GLU A 32 -5.15 -13.38 5.80
CA GLU A 32 -4.81 -13.89 7.12
C GLU A 32 -3.51 -13.29 7.68
N ASN A 33 -2.63 -12.82 6.79
CA ASN A 33 -1.30 -12.30 7.15
C ASN A 33 -1.20 -10.76 7.06
N GLY A 34 -2.25 -10.07 6.60
CA GLY A 34 -2.23 -8.62 6.41
C GLY A 34 -3.28 -8.11 5.44
N THR A 35 -3.11 -6.88 4.98
CA THR A 35 -3.99 -6.22 4.03
C THR A 35 -3.21 -5.89 2.76
N PHE A 36 -3.65 -6.43 1.64
CA PHE A 36 -3.17 -6.02 0.33
C PHE A 36 -3.94 -4.77 -0.11
N VAL A 37 -3.23 -3.71 -0.46
CA VAL A 37 -3.84 -2.46 -0.89
C VAL A 37 -3.32 -2.05 -2.26
N LYS A 38 -4.26 -1.75 -3.16
CA LYS A 38 -4.02 -1.04 -4.41
C LYS A 38 -4.46 0.40 -4.22
N ALA A 39 -3.54 1.33 -4.33
CA ALA A 39 -3.82 2.75 -4.15
C ALA A 39 -2.97 3.62 -5.06
N PHE A 40 -3.51 4.78 -5.41
CA PHE A 40 -2.78 5.88 -6.03
C PHE A 40 -2.27 6.83 -4.96
N VAL A 41 -0.96 6.90 -4.82
CA VAL A 41 -0.30 7.78 -3.84
C VAL A 41 0.61 8.80 -4.53
N PRO A 42 0.95 9.92 -3.88
CA PRO A 42 1.99 10.82 -4.38
C PRO A 42 3.34 10.11 -4.53
N LEU A 43 4.19 10.58 -5.45
CA LEU A 43 5.50 9.97 -5.74
C LEU A 43 6.38 9.83 -4.48
N ARG A 44 6.30 10.79 -3.55
CA ARG A 44 7.02 10.73 -2.27
C ARG A 44 6.59 9.55 -1.41
N PHE A 45 5.30 9.23 -1.40
CA PHE A 45 4.75 8.09 -0.66
C PHE A 45 5.08 6.76 -1.31
N ALA A 46 5.10 6.69 -2.64
CA ALA A 46 5.53 5.49 -3.35
C ALA A 46 6.97 5.09 -3.01
N ARG A 47 7.85 6.06 -2.70
CA ARG A 47 9.20 5.80 -2.18
C ARG A 47 9.19 5.20 -0.78
N LEU A 48 8.32 5.67 0.11
CA LEU A 48 8.15 5.11 1.46
C LEU A 48 7.58 3.68 1.43
N LEU A 49 6.72 3.40 0.46
CA LEU A 49 6.12 2.08 0.25
C LEU A 49 7.01 1.15 -0.59
N THR A 50 8.13 1.62 -1.12
CA THR A 50 9.08 0.80 -1.91
C THR A 50 9.52 -0.50 -1.21
N PRO A 51 9.84 -0.55 0.10
CA PRO A 51 10.17 -1.80 0.78
C PRO A 51 8.99 -2.78 0.94
N MET A 52 7.75 -2.30 0.85
CA MET A 52 6.53 -3.12 0.96
C MET A 52 5.85 -3.34 -0.40
N ARG A 53 6.45 -2.78 -1.45
CA ARG A 53 5.96 -2.91 -2.80
C ARG A 53 6.17 -4.35 -3.18
N GLN A 54 5.08 -5.07 -3.34
CA GLN A 54 5.13 -6.39 -3.95
C GLN A 54 5.36 -6.12 -5.43
N LEU A 55 6.64 -5.93 -5.79
CA LEU A 55 7.04 -5.87 -7.18
C LEU A 55 6.53 -7.19 -7.76
N CYS A 56 5.58 -7.13 -8.69
CA CYS A 56 5.23 -8.28 -9.50
C CYS A 56 6.56 -8.81 -10.05
N LYS A 57 7.09 -9.89 -9.43
CA LYS A 57 8.14 -10.67 -10.04
C LYS A 57 7.45 -11.33 -11.22
N SER A 58 7.59 -10.69 -12.39
CA SER A 58 7.24 -11.28 -13.66
C SER A 58 8.12 -12.48 -13.96
#